data_AF-A0A672KW75-F1
#
_entry.id   AF-A0A672KW75-F1
#
_cell.length_a   1.000
_cell.length_b   1.000
_cell.length_c   1.000
_cell.angle_alpha   90.00
_cell.angle_beta   90.00
_cell.angle_gamma   90.00
#
_symmetry.space_group_name_H-M   'P 1'
#
loop_
_entity.id
_entity.type
_entity.pdbx_description
1 polymer ?
#
loop_
_entity_poly.entity_id
_entity_poly.type
_entity_poly.pdbx_seq_one_letter_code
_entity_poly.pdbx_strand_id
1 'polypeptide(L)'
;MSGRGKTGGKARAKAKTRSSRAGLQFPVGRVHRLLRKGNYAERVGAGAPVYLAAVLEYLTAEILELAGNAARDNKKSRIIPRHLQLAVRNDEELNKLLGGVTIAQGGVLPNIQAVLLPKKTGGKKVNNGGF
;
A
#
# COMPACT_ATOMS: atom_id res chain seq x y z
N MET A 1 8.70 15.24 -53.18
CA MET A 1 8.20 15.71 -51.87
C MET A 1 6.77 15.23 -51.68
N SER A 2 6.52 14.16 -50.92
CA SER A 2 5.14 13.80 -50.53
C SER A 2 4.99 13.99 -49.02
N GLY A 3 4.56 15.19 -48.65
CA GLY A 3 4.17 15.53 -47.30
C GLY A 3 2.89 14.77 -46.95
N ARG A 4 3.03 13.66 -46.22
CA ARG A 4 1.89 12.93 -45.68
C ARG A 4 1.35 13.71 -44.48
N GLY A 5 0.47 14.67 -44.77
CA GLY A 5 -0.32 15.40 -43.80
C GLY A 5 -1.07 14.44 -42.88
N LYS A 6 -1.14 14.79 -41.59
CA LYS A 6 -1.84 14.07 -40.52
C LYS A 6 -3.15 13.45 -41.02
N THR A 7 -3.17 12.14 -41.17
CA THR A 7 -4.36 11.36 -41.53
C THR A 7 -5.44 11.49 -40.44
N GLY A 8 -6.38 12.40 -40.67
CA GLY A 8 -7.58 12.62 -39.85
C GLY A 8 -8.80 11.79 -40.28
N GLY A 9 -8.61 10.62 -40.90
CA GLY A 9 -9.70 9.94 -41.62
C GLY A 9 -9.68 8.40 -41.59
N LYS A 10 -9.15 7.77 -40.54
CA LYS A 10 -9.41 6.34 -40.28
C LYS A 10 -10.18 6.21 -38.98
N ALA A 11 -11.19 5.34 -38.95
CA ALA A 11 -11.91 4.97 -37.73
C ALA A 11 -10.88 4.74 -36.61
N ARG A 12 -10.88 5.64 -35.62
CA ARG A 12 -9.80 5.73 -34.66
C ARG A 12 -9.84 4.47 -33.81
N ALA A 13 -8.89 3.55 -34.01
CA ALA A 13 -8.71 2.40 -33.14
C ALA A 13 -8.74 2.88 -31.67
N LYS A 14 -9.40 2.13 -30.77
CA LYS A 14 -9.52 2.52 -29.35
C LYS A 14 -8.14 2.94 -28.84
N ALA A 15 -8.02 4.22 -28.50
CA ALA A 15 -6.74 4.76 -28.08
C ALA A 15 -6.30 4.06 -26.79
N LYS A 16 -5.14 3.41 -26.79
CA LYS A 16 -4.54 2.84 -25.57
C LYS A 16 -4.40 3.94 -24.52
N THR A 17 -4.78 3.65 -23.28
CA THR A 17 -4.67 4.60 -22.18
C THR A 17 -3.21 4.81 -21.81
N ARG A 18 -2.90 5.93 -21.13
CA ARG A 18 -1.53 6.16 -20.64
C ARG A 18 -1.11 5.13 -19.60
N SER A 19 -2.04 4.67 -18.76
CA SER A 19 -1.81 3.58 -17.80
C SER A 19 -1.44 2.28 -18.52
N SER A 20 -2.22 1.85 -19.53
CA SER A 20 -1.92 0.62 -20.26
C SER A 20 -0.61 0.70 -21.05
N ARG A 21 -0.21 1.89 -21.50
CA ARG A 21 1.10 2.10 -22.15
C ARG A 21 2.27 2.04 -21.17
N ALA A 22 2.04 2.45 -19.93
CA ALA A 22 3.05 2.44 -18.87
C ALA A 22 3.10 1.12 -18.09
N GLY A 23 2.18 0.17 -18.35
CA GLY A 23 2.10 -1.09 -17.61
C GLY A 23 1.55 -0.95 -16.18
N LEU A 24 0.81 0.13 -15.90
CA LEU A 24 0.30 0.45 -14.56
C LEU A 24 -1.20 0.12 -14.45
N GLN A 25 -1.61 -0.42 -13.30
CA GLN A 25 -3.01 -0.51 -12.91
C GLN A 25 -3.57 0.86 -12.48
N PHE A 26 -2.74 1.70 -11.87
CA PHE A 26 -3.13 3.01 -11.37
C PHE A 26 -3.43 4.01 -12.51
N PRO A 27 -4.38 4.94 -12.30
CA PRO A 27 -4.88 5.80 -13.36
C PRO A 27 -3.98 7.03 -13.60
N VAL A 28 -2.96 6.89 -14.46
CA VAL A 28 -2.04 7.97 -14.90
C VAL A 28 -2.82 9.21 -15.39
N GLY A 29 -3.93 9.00 -16.12
CA GLY A 29 -4.91 10.02 -16.51
C GLY A 29 -5.35 10.93 -15.36
N ARG A 30 -5.81 10.30 -14.28
CA ARG A 30 -6.36 10.96 -13.10
C ARG A 30 -5.27 11.64 -12.29
N VAL A 31 -4.11 10.98 -12.10
CA VAL A 31 -2.95 11.55 -11.39
C VAL A 31 -2.51 12.86 -12.03
N HIS A 32 -2.39 12.90 -13.37
CA HIS A 32 -2.02 14.15 -14.06
C HIS A 32 -3.03 15.28 -13.84
N ARG A 33 -4.34 14.97 -13.88
CA ARG A 33 -5.38 15.97 -13.62
C ARG A 33 -5.32 16.50 -12.19
N LEU A 34 -5.08 15.62 -11.21
CA LEU A 34 -4.93 16.01 -9.80
C LEU A 34 -3.68 16.88 -9.60
N LEU A 35 -2.54 16.53 -10.21
CA LEU A 35 -1.33 17.37 -10.18
C LEU A 35 -1.57 18.77 -10.76
N ARG A 36 -2.31 18.87 -11.87
CA ARG A 36 -2.67 20.15 -12.49
C ARG A 36 -3.63 20.97 -11.64
N LYS A 37 -4.61 20.33 -11.00
CA LYS A 37 -5.60 21.01 -10.13
C LYS A 37 -5.01 21.40 -8.77
N GLY A 38 -3.98 20.69 -8.31
CA GLY A 38 -3.36 20.91 -7.00
C GLY A 38 -2.44 22.13 -6.91
N ASN A 39 -2.24 22.88 -8.00
CA ASN A 39 -1.41 24.08 -8.04
C ASN A 39 0.04 23.88 -7.52
N TYR A 40 0.61 22.67 -7.71
CA TYR A 40 1.98 22.38 -7.28
C TYR A 40 3.05 23.08 -8.12
N ALA A 41 2.75 23.36 -9.39
CA ALA A 41 3.61 24.07 -10.33
C ALA A 41 2.78 24.59 -11.52
N GLU A 42 3.28 25.61 -12.22
CA GLU A 42 2.64 26.17 -13.42
C GLU A 42 2.49 25.12 -14.54
N ARG A 43 3.51 24.27 -14.71
CA ARG A 43 3.55 23.21 -15.74
C ARG A 43 3.86 21.86 -15.10
N VAL A 44 3.20 20.83 -15.61
CA VAL A 44 3.44 19.44 -15.21
C VAL A 44 3.96 18.66 -16.42
N GLY A 45 5.19 18.14 -16.31
CA GLY A 45 5.80 17.33 -17.36
C GLY A 45 5.02 16.03 -17.61
N ALA A 46 5.06 15.52 -18.84
CA ALA A 46 4.27 14.35 -19.23
C ALA A 46 4.66 13.05 -18.49
N GLY A 47 5.92 12.93 -18.05
CA GLY A 47 6.43 11.78 -17.30
C GLY A 47 6.11 11.80 -15.80
N ALA A 48 5.95 12.99 -15.20
CA ALA A 48 5.64 13.14 -13.78
C ALA A 48 4.42 12.33 -13.30
N PRO A 49 3.25 12.35 -13.96
CA PRO A 49 2.11 11.54 -13.53
C PRO A 49 2.29 10.04 -13.76
N VAL A 50 3.20 9.62 -14.64
CA VAL A 50 3.52 8.20 -14.83
C VAL A 50 4.35 7.72 -13.64
N TYR A 51 5.42 8.46 -13.32
CA TYR A 51 6.30 8.13 -12.20
C TYR A 51 5.53 8.12 -10.88
N LEU A 52 4.76 9.16 -10.59
CA LEU A 52 3.96 9.22 -9.37
C LEU A 52 2.91 8.10 -9.31
N ALA A 53 2.24 7.77 -10.42
CA ALA A 53 1.30 6.66 -10.44
C ALA A 53 1.97 5.32 -10.12
N ALA A 54 3.19 5.08 -10.63
CA ALA A 54 3.95 3.87 -10.35
C ALA A 54 4.35 3.78 -8.87
N VAL A 55 4.82 4.89 -8.27
CA VAL A 55 5.16 4.93 -6.83
C VAL A 55 3.93 4.68 -5.96
N LEU A 56 2.79 5.28 -6.30
CA LEU A 56 1.54 5.07 -5.56
C LEU A 56 1.05 3.62 -5.68
N GLU A 57 1.19 3.01 -6.86
CA GLU A 57 0.85 1.60 -7.09
C GLU A 57 1.75 0.68 -6.29
N TYR A 58 3.07 0.93 -6.30
CA TYR A 58 4.05 0.18 -5.52
C TYR A 58 3.75 0.22 -4.01
N LEU A 59 3.59 1.41 -3.43
CA LEU A 59 3.29 1.54 -2.00
C LEU A 59 1.95 0.90 -1.63
N THR A 60 0.96 0.96 -2.52
CA THR A 60 -0.34 0.29 -2.31
C THR A 60 -0.17 -1.23 -2.32
N ALA A 61 0.61 -1.77 -3.26
CA ALA A 61 0.89 -3.20 -3.34
C ALA A 61 1.63 -3.70 -2.08
N GLU A 62 2.64 -2.97 -1.62
CA GLU A 62 3.41 -3.31 -0.41
C GLU A 62 2.52 -3.40 0.84
N ILE A 63 1.70 -2.37 1.08
CA ILE A 63 0.76 -2.35 2.21
C ILE A 63 -0.27 -3.49 2.09
N LEU A 64 -0.78 -3.77 0.89
CA LEU A 64 -1.77 -4.83 0.67
C LEU A 64 -1.17 -6.23 0.84
N GLU A 65 0.09 -6.44 0.44
CA GLU A 65 0.80 -7.71 0.62
C GLU A 65 0.94 -8.02 2.12
N LEU A 66 1.51 -7.08 2.89
CA LEU A 66 1.68 -7.23 4.33
C LEU A 66 0.35 -7.35 5.07
N ALA A 67 -0.66 -6.57 4.69
CA ALA A 67 -2.00 -6.65 5.29
C ALA A 67 -2.73 -7.95 4.91
N GLY A 68 -2.47 -8.49 3.72
CA GLY A 68 -2.93 -9.80 3.28
C GLY A 68 -2.32 -10.93 4.12
N ASN A 69 -1.02 -10.85 4.39
CA ASN A 69 -0.32 -11.77 5.29
C ASN A 69 -0.87 -11.67 6.72
N ALA A 70 -1.03 -10.46 7.26
CA ALA A 70 -1.67 -10.26 8.57
C ALA A 70 -3.12 -10.77 8.62
N ALA A 71 -3.88 -10.69 7.53
CA ALA A 71 -5.22 -11.29 7.45
C ALA A 71 -5.16 -12.81 7.53
N ARG A 72 -4.24 -13.41 6.75
CA ARG A 72 -4.02 -14.86 6.70
C ARG A 72 -3.60 -15.41 8.06
N ASP A 73 -2.68 -14.74 8.76
CA ASP A 73 -2.23 -15.12 10.11
C ASP A 73 -3.37 -15.09 11.13
N ASN A 74 -4.30 -14.15 10.96
CA ASN A 74 -5.53 -14.06 11.75
C ASN A 74 -6.64 -15.01 11.24
N LYS A 75 -6.31 -15.95 10.35
CA LYS A 75 -7.22 -16.94 9.76
C LYS A 75 -8.42 -16.29 9.06
N LYS A 76 -8.21 -15.15 8.40
CA LYS A 76 -9.21 -14.39 7.65
C LYS A 76 -8.80 -14.22 6.19
N SER A 77 -9.76 -14.26 5.28
CA SER A 77 -9.54 -14.01 3.85
C SER A 77 -9.76 -12.54 3.44
N ARG A 78 -10.35 -11.73 4.33
CA ARG A 78 -10.67 -10.32 4.07
C ARG A 78 -9.78 -9.41 4.90
N ILE A 79 -9.15 -8.44 4.24
CA ILE A 79 -8.42 -7.34 4.89
C ILE A 79 -9.42 -6.41 5.59
N ILE A 80 -9.16 -6.10 6.86
CA ILE A 80 -9.90 -5.14 7.68
C ILE A 80 -8.92 -4.10 8.25
N PRO A 81 -9.38 -2.98 8.85
CA PRO A 81 -8.48 -1.95 9.35
C PRO A 81 -7.44 -2.44 10.37
N ARG A 82 -7.77 -3.46 11.18
CA ARG A 82 -6.81 -4.13 12.07
C ARG A 82 -5.61 -4.70 11.30
N HIS A 83 -5.82 -5.34 10.15
CA HIS A 83 -4.74 -5.93 9.37
C HIS A 83 -3.84 -4.85 8.76
N LEU A 84 -4.41 -3.73 8.32
CA LEU A 84 -3.64 -2.57 7.85
C LEU A 84 -2.78 -1.99 8.99
N GLN A 85 -3.33 -1.86 10.19
CA GLN A 85 -2.56 -1.38 11.34
C GLN A 85 -1.44 -2.34 11.73
N LEU A 86 -1.69 -3.65 11.74
CA LEU A 86 -0.66 -4.65 12.03
C LEU A 86 0.47 -4.62 10.97
N ALA A 87 0.12 -4.54 9.69
CA ALA A 87 1.07 -4.44 8.60
C ALA A 87 1.95 -3.19 8.72
N VAL A 88 1.32 -2.02 8.85
CA VAL A 88 2.02 -0.74 8.92
C VAL A 88 2.90 -0.62 10.16
N ARG A 89 2.45 -1.09 11.33
CA ARG A 89 3.19 -0.87 12.59
C ARG A 89 4.29 -1.89 12.84
N ASN A 90 4.22 -3.08 12.23
CA ASN A 90 5.30 -4.07 12.33
C ASN A 90 6.40 -3.86 11.28
N ASP A 91 6.13 -3.11 10.21
CA ASP A 91 7.13 -2.75 9.21
C ASP A 91 7.80 -1.41 9.55
N GLU A 92 9.12 -1.37 9.56
CA GLU A 92 9.88 -0.19 10.00
C GLU A 92 9.70 1.00 9.07
N GLU A 93 9.75 0.76 7.76
CA GLU A 93 9.70 1.81 6.73
C GLU A 93 8.29 2.41 6.65
N LEU A 94 7.26 1.56 6.64
CA LEU A 94 5.86 2.00 6.64
C LEU A 94 5.48 2.67 7.96
N ASN A 95 5.95 2.18 9.10
CA ASN A 95 5.70 2.81 10.39
C ASN A 95 6.31 4.22 10.44
N LYS A 96 7.51 4.39 9.86
CA LYS A 96 8.16 5.70 9.74
C LYS A 96 7.40 6.61 8.77
N LEU A 97 7.04 6.10 7.59
CA LEU A 97 6.28 6.85 6.57
C LEU A 97 4.91 7.31 7.10
N LEU A 98 4.25 6.47 7.90
CA LEU A 98 2.89 6.68 8.44
C LEU A 98 2.89 6.97 9.95
N GLY A 99 3.99 7.51 10.48
CA GLY A 99 4.16 7.77 11.91
C GLY A 99 3.08 8.69 12.50
N GLY A 100 2.69 9.73 11.75
CA GLY A 100 1.65 10.68 12.14
C GLY A 100 0.22 10.32 11.71
N VAL A 101 0.02 9.16 11.09
CA VAL A 101 -1.29 8.76 10.53
C VAL A 101 -2.04 7.87 11.50
N THR A 102 -3.29 8.20 11.79
CA THR A 102 -4.19 7.35 12.59
C THR A 102 -5.04 6.47 11.67
N ILE A 103 -4.95 5.14 11.85
CA ILE A 103 -5.81 4.18 11.14
C ILE A 103 -7.04 3.90 12.00
N ALA A 104 -8.18 4.43 11.58
CA ALA A 104 -9.46 4.21 12.25
C ALA A 104 -9.76 2.70 12.36
N GLN A 105 -10.23 2.25 13.53
CA GLN A 105 -10.50 0.82 13.82
C GLN A 105 -9.27 -0.11 13.72
N GLY A 106 -8.04 0.44 13.77
CA GLY A 106 -6.81 -0.34 13.69
C GLY A 106 -6.38 -0.99 15.02
N GLY A 107 -6.73 -0.39 16.16
CA GLY A 107 -6.18 -0.76 17.46
C GLY A 107 -4.67 -0.51 17.55
N VAL A 108 -3.98 -1.23 18.45
CA VAL A 108 -2.52 -1.08 18.68
C VAL A 108 -1.80 -2.43 18.60
N LEU A 109 -0.49 -2.42 18.37
CA LEU A 109 0.30 -3.66 18.47
C LEU A 109 0.19 -4.22 19.90
N PRO A 110 -0.05 -5.53 20.08
CA PRO A 110 -0.02 -6.15 21.41
C PRO A 110 1.38 -5.99 22.00
N ASN A 111 1.49 -5.22 23.09
CA ASN A 111 2.73 -5.03 23.80
C ASN A 111 2.42 -4.82 25.29
N ILE A 112 3.04 -5.62 26.16
CA ILE A 112 2.95 -5.47 27.62
C ILE A 112 4.36 -5.20 28.12
N GLN A 113 4.57 -4.06 28.77
CA GLN A 113 5.86 -3.73 29.36
C GLN A 113 6.24 -4.80 30.39
N ALA A 114 7.50 -5.26 30.39
CA ALA A 114 7.95 -6.38 31.20
C ALA A 114 7.69 -6.19 32.71
N VAL A 115 7.72 -4.94 33.19
CA VAL A 115 7.41 -4.56 34.58
C VAL A 115 5.98 -4.88 35.00
N LEU A 116 5.05 -4.98 34.05
CA LEU A 116 3.63 -5.28 34.28
C LEU A 116 3.36 -6.78 34.28
N LEU A 117 4.34 -7.62 33.92
CA LEU A 117 4.17 -9.07 33.93
C LEU A 117 4.19 -9.60 35.37
N PRO A 118 3.37 -10.62 35.68
CA PRO A 118 3.45 -11.29 36.96
C PRO A 118 4.87 -11.79 37.22
N LYS A 119 5.38 -11.59 38.44
CA LYS A 119 6.63 -12.24 38.85
C LYS A 119 6.44 -13.74 38.71
N LYS A 120 7.32 -14.42 37.96
CA LYS A 120 7.34 -15.89 37.89
C LYS A 120 7.59 -16.46 39.30
N THR A 121 6.53 -16.78 40.04
CA THR A 121 6.60 -17.69 41.19
C THR A 121 6.54 -19.11 40.64
N GLY A 122 7.59 -19.90 40.90
CA GLY A 122 7.94 -21.12 40.17
C GLY A 122 6.80 -22.13 39.99
N GLY A 123 6.58 -22.55 38.75
CA GLY A 123 5.80 -23.74 38.44
C GLY A 123 6.58 -24.98 38.92
N LYS A 124 6.02 -25.71 39.89
CA LYS A 124 6.44 -27.08 40.22
C LYS A 124 6.55 -27.88 38.92
N LYS A 125 7.74 -28.42 38.64
CA LYS A 125 7.86 -29.57 37.73
C LYS A 125 7.02 -30.69 38.34
N VAL A 126 5.88 -31.00 37.72
CA VAL A 126 5.23 -32.29 37.96
C VAL A 126 6.10 -33.30 37.22
N ASN A 127 6.99 -33.95 37.95
CA ASN A 127 7.65 -35.18 37.49
C ASN A 127 6.56 -36.24 37.41
N ASN A 128 6.02 -36.50 36.23
CA ASN A 128 5.32 -37.75 35.95
C ASN A 128 6.39 -38.84 35.78
N GLY A 129 6.89 -39.33 36.91
CA GLY A 129 7.45 -40.68 37.02
C GLY A 129 6.37 -41.60 37.56
N GLY A 130 6.02 -42.64 36.81
CA GLY A 130 5.04 -43.63 37.24
C GLY A 130 4.72 -44.65 36.16
N PHE A 131 5.53 -45.71 36.16
CA PHE A 131 5.40 -47.04 35.51
C PHE A 131 5.21 -47.13 34.00
#